data_AF-A0A644V9T5-F1
#
_entry.id   AF-A0A644V9T5-F1
#
_cell.length_a   1.000
_cell.length_b   1.000
_cell.length_c   1.000
_cell.angle_alpha   90.00
_cell.angle_beta   90.00
_cell.angle_gamma   90.00
#
_symmetry.space_group_name_H-M   'P 1'
#
loop_
_entity.id
_entity.type
_entity.pdbx_description
1 polymer ?
#
loop_
_entity_poly.entity_id
_entity_poly.type
_entity_poly.pdbx_seq_one_letter_code
_entity_poly.pdbx_strand_id
1 'polypeptide(L)'
;MTDKEFLHQLRRGIGSAIIELKQNDNREKYKEIVYRCCLKDIGYDTQIEGTKGYYLYTAISALGCGDEFLEVITKAYMERLPHRLMQQLTDILLSYVHDGSSKAETVLRDKYDQLKERLTRQKDFPYRYCEREQFEELMIVSMNLGKWRAFKQCIDDAGDIIQARKDDKCSYYDWFLDSAANQFGKSKVWNYLNKESSVSQNVNAVVSEYQKVEQARKNHQANISPITLKF
;
A
#
# COMPACT_ATOMS: atom_id res chain seq x y z
N MET A 1 3.70 -25.24 -22.27
CA MET A 1 4.97 -24.60 -21.84
C MET A 1 5.74 -25.45 -20.81
N THR A 2 7.07 -25.27 -20.62
CA THR A 2 7.82 -25.91 -19.50
C THR A 2 7.69 -25.07 -18.23
N ASP A 3 7.98 -25.65 -17.05
CA ASP A 3 7.90 -24.93 -15.76
C ASP A 3 8.87 -23.73 -15.70
N LYS A 4 10.07 -23.88 -16.25
CA LYS A 4 11.08 -22.80 -16.29
C LYS A 4 10.61 -21.65 -17.18
N GLU A 5 10.07 -21.97 -18.35
CA GLU A 5 9.54 -20.97 -19.28
C GLU A 5 8.33 -20.27 -18.66
N PHE A 6 7.42 -21.04 -18.05
CA PHE A 6 6.25 -20.49 -17.37
C PHE A 6 6.63 -19.53 -16.24
N LEU A 7 7.53 -19.95 -15.35
CA LEU A 7 8.04 -19.08 -14.28
C LEU A 7 8.69 -17.81 -14.84
N HIS A 8 9.46 -17.93 -15.92
CA HIS A 8 10.11 -16.78 -16.56
C HIS A 8 9.07 -15.78 -17.09
N GLN A 9 8.06 -16.25 -17.83
CA GLN A 9 7.00 -15.40 -18.38
C GLN A 9 6.13 -14.79 -17.26
N LEU A 10 5.81 -15.57 -16.23
CA LEU A 10 5.03 -15.14 -15.08
C LEU A 10 5.74 -14.00 -14.31
N ARG A 11 7.04 -14.15 -14.01
CA ARG A 11 7.81 -13.10 -13.30
C ARG A 11 7.89 -11.79 -14.09
N ARG A 12 7.90 -11.87 -15.42
CA ARG A 12 7.92 -10.70 -16.30
C ARG A 12 6.54 -10.04 -16.46
N GLY A 13 5.47 -10.64 -15.95
CA GLY A 13 4.12 -10.12 -16.12
C GLY A 13 3.59 -10.27 -17.55
N ILE A 14 4.10 -11.24 -18.31
CA ILE A 14 3.74 -11.40 -19.73
C ILE A 14 2.40 -12.15 -19.84
N GLY A 15 1.52 -11.68 -20.73
CA GLY A 15 0.21 -12.28 -20.96
C GLY A 15 0.25 -13.74 -21.44
N SER A 16 1.38 -14.20 -22.00
CA SER A 16 1.58 -15.58 -22.44
C SER A 16 1.40 -16.61 -21.32
N ALA A 17 1.83 -16.29 -20.09
CA ALA A 17 1.61 -17.17 -18.93
C ALA A 17 0.11 -17.26 -18.57
N ILE A 18 -0.64 -16.16 -18.66
CA ILE A 18 -2.10 -16.16 -18.45
C ILE A 18 -2.81 -16.96 -19.54
N ILE A 19 -2.38 -16.82 -20.80
CA ILE A 19 -2.93 -17.60 -21.92
C ILE A 19 -2.69 -19.09 -21.71
N GLU A 20 -1.48 -19.49 -21.31
CA GLU A 20 -1.16 -20.88 -20.98
C GLU A 20 -2.07 -21.40 -19.86
N LEU A 21 -2.31 -20.62 -18.78
CA LEU A 21 -3.23 -21.03 -17.71
C LEU A 21 -4.67 -21.17 -18.18
N LYS A 22 -5.13 -20.36 -19.15
CA LYS A 22 -6.51 -20.41 -19.66
C LYS A 22 -6.74 -21.51 -20.69
N GLN A 23 -5.71 -21.88 -21.46
CA GLN A 23 -5.83 -22.79 -22.61
C GLN A 23 -5.26 -24.20 -22.35
N ASN A 24 -4.47 -24.40 -21.29
CA ASN A 24 -3.90 -25.70 -20.97
C ASN A 24 -4.85 -26.51 -20.06
N ASP A 25 -5.32 -27.67 -20.54
CA ASP A 25 -6.17 -28.59 -19.77
C ASP A 25 -5.51 -29.08 -18.47
N ASN A 26 -4.17 -29.15 -18.44
CA ASN A 26 -3.39 -29.48 -17.26
C ASN A 26 -2.77 -28.23 -16.61
N ARG A 27 -3.54 -27.14 -16.48
CA ARG A 27 -3.11 -25.90 -15.81
C ARG A 27 -2.72 -26.08 -14.34
N GLU A 28 -3.28 -27.08 -13.67
CA GLU A 28 -3.02 -27.36 -12.24
C GLU A 28 -1.53 -27.62 -11.95
N LYS A 29 -0.77 -28.15 -12.92
CA LYS A 29 0.68 -28.34 -12.78
C LYS A 29 1.44 -27.04 -12.47
N TYR A 30 0.89 -25.88 -12.84
CA TYR A 30 1.49 -24.57 -12.61
C TYR A 30 1.11 -23.94 -11.26
N LYS A 31 0.17 -24.54 -10.52
CA LYS A 31 -0.36 -23.98 -9.27
C LYS A 31 0.73 -23.68 -8.25
N GLU A 32 1.65 -24.62 -8.03
CA GLU A 32 2.77 -24.43 -7.10
C GLU A 32 3.69 -23.27 -7.50
N ILE A 33 3.84 -23.02 -8.81
CA ILE A 33 4.63 -21.89 -9.31
C ILE A 33 3.91 -20.57 -9.01
N VAL A 34 2.61 -20.49 -9.33
CA VAL A 34 1.79 -19.29 -9.06
C VAL A 34 1.75 -19.01 -7.56
N TYR A 35 1.59 -20.06 -6.74
CA TYR A 35 1.61 -19.99 -5.28
C TYR A 35 2.90 -19.36 -4.76
N ARG A 36 4.06 -19.87 -5.18
CA ARG A 36 5.37 -19.32 -4.78
C ARG A 36 5.56 -17.87 -5.22
N CYS A 37 5.03 -17.51 -6.39
CA CYS A 37 5.10 -16.14 -6.90
C CYS A 37 4.18 -15.18 -6.14
N CYS A 38 3.05 -15.64 -5.61
CA CYS A 38 2.20 -14.81 -4.74
C CYS A 38 2.91 -14.49 -3.42
N LEU A 39 3.60 -15.46 -2.82
CA LEU A 39 4.24 -15.33 -1.50
C LEU A 39 5.65 -14.74 -1.51
N LYS A 40 6.13 -14.26 -2.67
CA LYS A 40 7.43 -13.62 -2.82
C LYS A 40 7.30 -12.37 -3.67
N ASP A 41 8.10 -11.36 -3.37
CA ASP A 41 8.24 -10.22 -4.28
C ASP A 41 8.87 -10.73 -5.59
N ILE A 42 8.12 -10.63 -6.68
CA ILE A 42 8.57 -11.01 -8.03
C ILE A 42 8.80 -9.81 -8.94
N GLY A 43 8.61 -8.58 -8.44
CA GLY A 43 8.90 -7.37 -9.18
C GLY A 43 10.40 -7.17 -9.38
N TYR A 44 10.78 -6.62 -10.54
CA TYR A 44 12.15 -6.17 -10.76
C TYR A 44 12.36 -4.78 -10.15
N ASP A 45 11.54 -3.83 -10.59
CA ASP A 45 11.46 -2.48 -10.03
C ASP A 45 10.01 -2.02 -9.93
N THR A 46 9.47 -1.99 -8.71
CA THR A 46 8.08 -1.61 -8.45
C THR A 46 7.81 -0.13 -8.73
N GLN A 47 8.83 0.74 -8.74
CA GLN A 47 8.65 2.15 -9.05
C GLN A 47 8.39 2.39 -10.54
N ILE A 48 8.89 1.51 -11.40
CA ILE A 48 8.74 1.60 -12.86
C ILE A 48 7.58 0.71 -13.34
N GLU A 49 7.47 -0.50 -12.82
CA GLU A 49 6.54 -1.52 -13.32
C GLU A 49 5.21 -1.58 -12.56
N GLY A 50 5.11 -0.89 -11.42
CA GLY A 50 4.06 -1.13 -10.43
C GLY A 50 4.20 -2.48 -9.73
N THR A 51 3.21 -2.84 -8.91
CA THR A 51 3.19 -4.18 -8.29
C THR A 51 2.71 -5.24 -9.29
N LYS A 52 3.04 -6.52 -9.02
CA LYS A 52 2.51 -7.65 -9.79
C LYS A 52 1.19 -8.19 -9.24
N GLY A 53 0.58 -7.54 -8.25
CA GLY A 53 -0.55 -8.10 -7.50
C GLY A 53 -1.77 -8.41 -8.37
N TYR A 54 -2.26 -7.43 -9.14
CA TYR A 54 -3.40 -7.66 -10.06
C TYR A 54 -3.11 -8.74 -11.12
N TYR A 55 -1.88 -8.76 -11.65
CA TYR A 55 -1.47 -9.78 -12.61
C TYR A 55 -1.48 -11.19 -11.98
N LEU A 56 -0.97 -11.33 -10.76
CA LEU A 56 -1.01 -12.59 -10.01
C LEU A 56 -2.45 -12.99 -9.67
N TYR A 57 -3.32 -12.03 -9.33
CA TYR A 57 -4.74 -12.30 -9.16
C TYR A 57 -5.40 -12.86 -10.42
N THR A 58 -5.01 -12.35 -11.59
CA THR A 58 -5.47 -12.88 -12.89
C THR A 58 -5.00 -14.32 -13.10
N ALA A 59 -3.79 -14.66 -12.68
CA ALA A 59 -3.27 -16.03 -12.72
C ALA A 59 -4.04 -16.96 -11.78
N ILE A 60 -4.33 -16.52 -10.55
CA ILE A 60 -5.15 -17.27 -9.57
C ILE A 60 -6.55 -17.55 -10.15
N SER A 61 -7.18 -16.52 -10.72
CA SER A 61 -8.49 -16.63 -11.35
C SER A 61 -8.48 -17.62 -12.52
N ALA A 62 -7.41 -17.63 -13.32
CA ALA A 62 -7.25 -18.58 -14.42
C ALA A 62 -7.06 -20.04 -13.97
N LEU A 63 -6.49 -20.26 -12.77
CA LEU A 63 -6.41 -21.59 -12.15
C LEU A 63 -7.74 -22.07 -11.57
N GLY A 64 -8.65 -21.15 -11.20
CA GLY A 64 -9.92 -21.50 -10.58
C GLY A 64 -9.81 -21.90 -9.10
N CYS A 65 -8.71 -21.54 -8.43
CA CYS A 65 -8.42 -21.89 -7.04
C CYS A 65 -8.47 -20.68 -6.08
N GLY A 66 -9.41 -19.75 -6.30
CA GLY A 66 -9.47 -18.47 -5.58
C GLY A 66 -9.45 -18.63 -4.05
N ASP A 67 -10.35 -19.44 -3.49
CA ASP A 67 -10.48 -19.59 -2.04
C ASP A 67 -9.22 -20.14 -1.36
N GLU A 68 -8.55 -21.11 -2.01
CA GLU A 68 -7.32 -21.70 -1.51
C GLU A 68 -6.18 -20.69 -1.45
N PHE A 69 -6.02 -19.89 -2.51
CA PHE A 69 -5.01 -18.83 -2.54
C PHE A 69 -5.34 -17.73 -1.54
N LEU A 70 -6.61 -17.35 -1.41
CA LEU A 70 -7.05 -16.34 -0.45
C LEU A 70 -6.69 -16.75 0.99
N GLU A 71 -6.92 -18.02 1.38
CA GLU A 71 -6.57 -18.51 2.71
C GLU A 71 -5.08 -18.34 3.02
N VAL A 72 -4.21 -18.74 2.10
CA VAL A 72 -2.77 -18.65 2.34
C VAL A 72 -2.28 -17.21 2.28
N ILE A 73 -2.76 -16.42 1.33
CA ILE A 73 -2.38 -15.02 1.19
C ILE A 73 -2.77 -14.24 2.44
N THR A 74 -3.98 -14.44 2.96
CA THR A 74 -4.44 -13.74 4.17
C THR A 74 -3.59 -14.11 5.39
N LYS A 75 -3.23 -15.38 5.55
CA LYS A 75 -2.30 -15.82 6.61
C LYS A 75 -0.93 -15.15 6.47
N ALA A 76 -0.34 -15.17 5.27
CA ALA A 76 0.97 -14.56 5.03
C ALA A 76 0.94 -13.04 5.21
N TYR A 77 -0.15 -12.39 4.81
CA TYR A 77 -0.32 -10.94 4.88
C TYR A 77 -0.29 -10.42 6.32
N MET A 78 -0.78 -11.20 7.28
CA MET A 78 -0.79 -10.81 8.70
C MET A 78 0.60 -10.88 9.35
N GLU A 79 1.56 -11.55 8.73
CA GLU A 79 2.95 -11.57 9.17
C GLU A 79 3.67 -10.24 8.95
N ARG A 80 4.86 -10.12 9.52
CA ARG A 80 5.72 -8.95 9.28
C ARG A 80 6.48 -9.10 7.96
N LEU A 81 6.01 -8.41 6.92
CA LEU A 81 6.48 -8.55 5.55
C LEU A 81 7.38 -7.39 5.12
N PRO A 82 8.38 -7.63 4.25
CA PRO A 82 9.05 -6.55 3.51
C PRO A 82 8.02 -5.72 2.75
N HIS A 83 8.25 -4.41 2.64
CA HIS A 83 7.30 -3.46 2.05
C HIS A 83 6.77 -3.93 0.69
N ARG A 84 7.65 -4.22 -0.28
CA ARG A 84 7.26 -4.63 -1.64
C ARG A 84 6.37 -5.88 -1.69
N LEU A 85 6.65 -6.87 -0.84
CA LEU A 85 5.81 -8.07 -0.75
C LEU A 85 4.44 -7.73 -0.17
N MET A 86 4.39 -6.86 0.85
CA MET A 86 3.13 -6.35 1.38
C MET A 86 2.34 -5.63 0.27
N GLN A 87 2.94 -4.75 -0.52
CA GLN A 87 2.23 -4.04 -1.62
C GLN A 87 1.63 -5.03 -2.64
N GLN A 88 2.41 -6.04 -3.05
CA GLN A 88 1.93 -7.07 -3.98
C GLN A 88 0.72 -7.82 -3.40
N LEU A 89 0.77 -8.20 -2.13
CA LEU A 89 -0.34 -8.89 -1.47
C LEU A 89 -1.54 -7.97 -1.25
N THR A 90 -1.33 -6.69 -0.94
CA THR A 90 -2.38 -5.67 -0.85
C THR A 90 -3.16 -5.58 -2.16
N ASP A 91 -2.46 -5.53 -3.30
CA ASP A 91 -3.10 -5.47 -4.62
C ASP A 91 -3.86 -6.76 -4.99
N ILE A 92 -3.35 -7.93 -4.56
CA ILE A 92 -4.11 -9.18 -4.71
C ILE A 92 -5.39 -9.13 -3.86
N LEU A 93 -5.29 -8.72 -2.59
CA LEU A 93 -6.43 -8.64 -1.68
C LEU A 93 -7.46 -7.61 -2.16
N LEU A 94 -7.02 -6.45 -2.67
CA LEU A 94 -7.89 -5.46 -3.30
C LEU A 94 -8.64 -6.05 -4.50
N SER A 95 -7.98 -6.86 -5.32
CA SER A 95 -8.64 -7.54 -6.43
C SER A 95 -9.74 -8.49 -5.95
N TYR A 96 -9.51 -9.23 -4.86
CA TYR A 96 -10.57 -10.01 -4.20
C TYR A 96 -11.71 -9.14 -3.64
N VAL A 97 -11.41 -7.97 -3.07
CA VAL A 97 -12.44 -7.04 -2.58
C VAL A 97 -13.30 -6.52 -3.74
N HIS A 98 -12.68 -6.19 -4.87
CA HIS A 98 -13.41 -5.77 -6.08
C HIS A 98 -14.32 -6.86 -6.62
N ASP A 99 -13.95 -8.12 -6.45
CA ASP A 99 -14.79 -9.28 -6.78
C ASP A 99 -15.76 -9.68 -5.64
N GLY A 100 -15.89 -8.86 -4.60
CA GLY A 100 -16.91 -8.99 -3.54
C GLY A 100 -16.48 -9.77 -2.29
N SER A 101 -15.19 -10.04 -2.10
CA SER A 101 -14.69 -10.78 -0.93
C SER A 101 -14.65 -9.92 0.33
N SER A 102 -15.66 -10.10 1.20
CA SER A 102 -15.70 -9.49 2.54
C SER A 102 -14.57 -9.99 3.47
N LYS A 103 -14.05 -11.20 3.21
CA LYS A 103 -12.89 -11.75 3.92
C LYS A 103 -11.63 -10.95 3.61
N ALA A 104 -11.38 -10.66 2.33
CA ALA A 104 -10.23 -9.84 1.93
C ALA A 104 -10.31 -8.41 2.50
N GLU A 105 -11.50 -7.82 2.49
CA GLU A 105 -11.75 -6.49 3.08
C GLU A 105 -11.46 -6.48 4.59
N THR A 106 -11.92 -7.52 5.29
CA THR A 106 -11.65 -7.69 6.73
C THR A 106 -10.16 -7.81 7.01
N VAL A 107 -9.43 -8.61 6.22
CA VAL A 107 -7.99 -8.79 6.41
C VAL A 107 -7.20 -7.50 6.16
N LEU A 108 -7.58 -6.70 5.16
CA LEU A 108 -6.98 -5.38 4.93
C LEU A 108 -7.20 -4.44 6.13
N ARG A 109 -8.41 -4.41 6.67
CA ARG A 109 -8.74 -3.62 7.87
C ARG A 109 -7.97 -4.11 9.10
N ASP A 110 -7.92 -5.42 9.33
CA ASP A 110 -7.21 -5.99 10.48
C ASP A 110 -5.70 -5.70 10.39
N LYS A 111 -5.12 -5.68 9.18
CA LYS A 111 -3.73 -5.26 8.96
C LYS A 111 -3.52 -3.78 9.25
N TYR A 112 -4.47 -2.93 8.85
CA TYR A 112 -4.47 -1.50 9.16
C TYR A 112 -4.42 -1.27 10.68
N ASP A 113 -5.32 -1.93 11.41
CA ASP A 113 -5.40 -1.83 12.87
C ASP A 113 -4.12 -2.36 13.54
N GLN A 114 -3.56 -3.48 13.05
CA GLN A 114 -2.30 -4.04 13.53
C GLN A 114 -1.12 -3.08 13.32
N LEU A 115 -1.06 -2.37 12.20
CA LEU A 115 0.00 -1.39 11.93
C LEU A 115 -0.19 -0.13 12.77
N LYS A 116 -1.42 0.38 12.87
CA LYS A 116 -1.78 1.51 13.74
C LYS A 116 -1.31 1.24 15.18
N GLU A 117 -1.72 0.12 15.77
CA GLU A 117 -1.36 -0.23 17.15
C GLU A 117 0.16 -0.28 17.35
N ARG A 118 0.88 -0.87 16.40
CA ARG A 118 2.34 -0.97 16.46
C ARG A 118 3.01 0.40 16.36
N LEU A 119 2.58 1.24 15.43
CA LEU A 119 3.10 2.60 15.26
C LEU A 119 2.80 3.48 16.49
N THR A 120 1.66 3.30 17.15
CA THR A 120 1.35 4.03 18.40
C THR A 120 2.23 3.56 19.57
N ARG A 121 2.52 2.26 19.70
CA ARG A 121 3.12 1.68 20.93
C ARG A 121 4.61 1.40 20.87
N GLN A 122 5.17 1.05 19.71
CA GLN A 122 6.57 0.64 19.60
C GLN A 122 7.45 1.84 19.24
N LYS A 123 8.58 2.03 19.93
CA LYS A 123 9.48 3.15 19.64
C LYS A 123 10.40 2.89 18.45
N ASP A 124 10.80 1.63 18.25
CA ASP A 124 11.74 1.23 17.21
C ASP A 124 11.14 0.18 16.27
N PHE A 125 11.30 0.43 14.97
CA PHE A 125 10.93 -0.51 13.92
C PHE A 125 12.15 -0.78 13.05
N PRO A 126 12.47 -2.06 12.79
CA PRO A 126 13.44 -2.40 11.78
C PRO A 126 13.11 -1.76 10.43
N TYR A 127 14.05 -0.94 9.93
CA TYR A 127 13.94 -0.25 8.65
C TYR A 127 13.55 -1.18 7.49
N ARG A 128 13.99 -2.45 7.53
CA ARG A 128 13.70 -3.46 6.49
C ARG A 128 12.20 -3.66 6.19
N TYR A 129 11.31 -3.24 7.09
CA TYR A 129 9.88 -3.42 6.92
C TYR A 129 9.16 -2.17 6.42
N CYS A 130 9.71 -0.96 6.61
CA CYS A 130 9.05 0.29 6.21
C CYS A 130 7.57 0.36 6.67
N GLU A 131 7.31 0.08 7.96
CA GLU A 131 5.93 -0.08 8.46
C GLU A 131 5.12 1.21 8.47
N ARG A 132 5.79 2.37 8.52
CA ARG A 132 5.14 3.67 8.36
C ARG A 132 4.60 3.82 6.93
N GLU A 133 5.42 3.50 5.94
CA GLU A 133 5.06 3.53 4.52
C GLU A 133 3.96 2.51 4.21
N GLN A 134 4.04 1.30 4.80
CA GLN A 134 2.97 0.29 4.72
C GLN A 134 1.65 0.80 5.31
N PHE A 135 1.70 1.50 6.45
CA PHE A 135 0.50 2.07 7.07
C PHE A 135 -0.11 3.17 6.19
N GLU A 136 0.73 4.05 5.65
CA GLU A 136 0.28 5.11 4.74
C GLU A 136 -0.38 4.56 3.47
N GLU A 137 0.17 3.47 2.91
CA GLU A 137 -0.47 2.74 1.82
C GLU A 137 -1.87 2.22 2.22
N LEU A 138 -2.00 1.63 3.41
CA LEU A 138 -3.31 1.17 3.89
C LEU A 138 -4.29 2.30 4.22
N MET A 139 -3.81 3.50 4.56
CA MET A 139 -4.68 4.68 4.66
C MET A 139 -5.27 5.02 3.28
N ILE A 140 -4.47 4.95 2.21
CA ILE A 140 -4.93 5.17 0.83
C ILE A 140 -5.91 4.07 0.42
N VAL A 141 -5.63 2.81 0.73
CA VAL A 141 -6.54 1.68 0.49
C VAL A 141 -7.88 1.90 1.20
N SER A 142 -7.84 2.23 2.50
CA SER A 142 -9.03 2.47 3.32
C SER A 142 -9.85 3.63 2.75
N MET A 143 -9.19 4.71 2.35
CA MET A 143 -9.81 5.86 1.69
C MET A 143 -10.44 5.49 0.33
N ASN A 144 -9.81 4.64 -0.46
CA ASN A 144 -10.35 4.20 -1.74
C ASN A 144 -11.62 3.36 -1.58
N LEU A 145 -11.69 2.52 -0.54
CA LEU A 145 -12.85 1.69 -0.22
C LEU A 145 -13.96 2.50 0.49
N GLY A 146 -13.63 3.16 1.60
CA GLY A 146 -14.58 3.88 2.46
C GLY A 146 -14.78 5.36 2.14
N LYS A 147 -14.13 5.86 1.09
CA LYS A 147 -14.23 7.23 0.57
C LYS A 147 -13.96 8.28 1.66
N TRP A 148 -14.74 9.36 1.66
CA TRP A 148 -14.58 10.52 2.54
C TRP A 148 -14.67 10.17 4.02
N ARG A 149 -15.47 9.15 4.40
CA ARG A 149 -15.58 8.72 5.80
C ARG A 149 -14.25 8.12 6.26
N ALA A 150 -13.70 7.20 5.48
CA ALA A 150 -12.41 6.59 5.78
C ALA A 150 -11.27 7.61 5.78
N PHE A 151 -11.27 8.60 4.86
CA PHE A 151 -10.30 9.69 4.89
C PHE A 151 -10.25 10.40 6.25
N LYS A 152 -11.41 10.79 6.81
CA LYS A 152 -11.45 11.46 8.11
C LYS A 152 -10.93 10.58 9.24
N GLN A 153 -11.29 9.30 9.21
CA GLN A 153 -10.81 8.32 10.19
C GLN A 153 -9.29 8.17 10.12
N CYS A 154 -8.73 8.03 8.92
CA CYS A 154 -7.29 7.93 8.74
C CYS A 154 -6.56 9.20 9.21
N ILE A 155 -7.12 10.40 9.01
CA ILE A 155 -6.55 11.63 9.57
C ILE A 155 -6.54 11.61 11.11
N ASP A 156 -7.63 11.15 11.71
CA ASP A 156 -7.73 11.05 13.16
C ASP A 156 -6.69 10.05 13.72
N ASP A 157 -6.60 8.88 13.09
CA ASP A 157 -5.64 7.82 13.43
C ASP A 157 -4.18 8.27 13.27
N ALA A 158 -3.87 9.01 12.19
CA ALA A 158 -2.57 9.61 11.98
C ALA A 158 -2.21 10.62 13.08
N GLY A 159 -3.17 11.46 13.47
CA GLY A 159 -2.99 12.44 14.55
C GLY A 159 -2.74 11.79 15.92
N ASP A 160 -3.43 10.69 16.21
CA ASP A 160 -3.20 9.90 17.43
C ASP A 160 -1.76 9.33 17.46
N ILE A 161 -1.29 8.76 16.35
CA ILE A 161 0.08 8.24 16.24
C ILE A 161 1.11 9.36 16.45
N ILE A 162 0.95 10.50 15.77
CA ILE A 162 1.87 11.65 15.89
C ILE A 162 1.98 12.09 17.35
N GLN A 163 0.85 12.22 18.05
CA GLN A 163 0.81 12.67 19.43
C GLN A 163 1.37 11.65 20.42
N ALA A 164 1.15 10.37 20.18
CA ALA A 164 1.66 9.30 21.04
C ALA A 164 3.18 9.19 20.96
N ARG A 165 3.76 9.31 19.75
CA ARG A 165 5.19 9.11 19.53
C ARG A 165 6.03 10.35 19.81
N LYS A 166 5.57 11.52 19.34
CA LYS A 166 6.31 12.80 19.39
C LYS A 166 7.73 12.71 18.80
N ASP A 167 7.96 11.78 17.87
CA ASP A 167 9.21 11.62 17.13
C ASP A 167 9.01 11.96 15.64
N ASP A 168 10.12 12.11 14.93
CA ASP A 168 10.15 12.43 13.50
C ASP A 168 9.83 11.22 12.61
N LYS A 169 9.85 10.00 13.16
CA LYS A 169 9.67 8.76 12.40
C LYS A 169 8.25 8.55 11.88
N CYS A 170 7.24 9.12 12.54
CA CYS A 170 5.85 9.07 12.08
C CYS A 170 5.17 10.44 12.18
N SER A 171 5.93 11.51 11.92
CA SER A 171 5.41 12.87 12.02
C SER A 171 4.53 13.26 10.82
N TYR A 172 4.58 12.52 9.70
CA TYR A 172 4.03 13.02 8.45
C TYR A 172 3.60 11.94 7.45
N TYR A 173 2.57 12.27 6.67
CA TYR A 173 1.90 11.40 5.69
C TYR A 173 1.55 12.19 4.41
N ASP A 174 2.56 12.63 3.61
CA ASP A 174 2.31 13.35 2.34
C ASP A 174 1.52 12.51 1.37
N TRP A 175 2.00 11.30 1.12
CA TRP A 175 1.51 10.51 0.01
C TRP A 175 0.02 10.22 0.19
N PHE A 176 -0.43 9.99 1.42
CA PHE A 176 -1.84 9.91 1.75
C PHE A 176 -2.59 11.22 1.47
N LEU A 177 -2.07 12.37 1.92
CA LEU A 177 -2.71 13.67 1.75
C LEU A 177 -2.77 14.11 0.27
N ASP A 178 -1.72 13.86 -0.51
CA ASP A 178 -1.67 14.11 -1.94
C ASP A 178 -2.64 13.18 -2.68
N SER A 179 -2.72 11.91 -2.29
CA SER A 179 -3.71 10.97 -2.82
C SER A 179 -5.14 11.41 -2.51
N ALA A 180 -5.40 11.90 -1.30
CA ALA A 180 -6.70 12.46 -0.92
C ALA A 180 -7.03 13.73 -1.71
N ALA A 181 -6.05 14.60 -1.93
CA ALA A 181 -6.22 15.82 -2.72
C ALA A 181 -6.53 15.52 -4.19
N ASN A 182 -5.89 14.51 -4.76
CA ASN A 182 -6.18 14.01 -6.10
C ASN A 182 -7.59 13.40 -6.20
N GLN A 183 -8.01 12.62 -5.19
CA GLN A 183 -9.29 11.92 -5.21
C GLN A 183 -10.50 12.83 -4.91
N PHE A 184 -10.39 13.73 -3.93
CA PHE A 184 -11.51 14.54 -3.44
C PHE A 184 -11.43 16.02 -3.84
N GLY A 185 -10.32 16.43 -4.45
CA GLY A 185 -10.00 17.82 -4.75
C GLY A 185 -9.27 18.50 -3.59
N LYS A 186 -8.14 19.13 -3.91
CA LYS A 186 -7.26 19.84 -2.97
C LYS A 186 -8.03 20.81 -2.07
N SER A 187 -8.90 21.65 -2.63
CA SER A 187 -9.67 22.63 -1.85
C SER A 187 -10.56 21.97 -0.79
N LYS A 188 -11.24 20.87 -1.13
CA LYS A 188 -12.13 20.16 -0.19
C LYS A 188 -11.35 19.56 0.98
N VAL A 189 -10.20 18.94 0.69
CA VAL A 189 -9.31 18.36 1.71
C VAL A 189 -8.81 19.44 2.66
N TRP A 190 -8.23 20.53 2.14
CA TRP A 190 -7.65 21.58 2.98
C TRP A 190 -8.70 22.40 3.73
N ASN A 191 -9.88 22.63 3.17
CA ASN A 191 -10.98 23.29 3.90
C ASN A 191 -11.42 22.45 5.10
N TYR A 192 -11.48 21.13 4.95
CA TYR A 192 -11.77 20.23 6.07
C TYR A 192 -10.65 20.29 7.12
N LEU A 193 -9.39 20.11 6.72
CA LEU A 193 -8.27 20.07 7.63
C LEU A 193 -8.13 21.38 8.43
N ASN A 194 -8.22 22.54 7.77
CA ASN A 194 -8.13 23.85 8.43
C ASN A 194 -9.28 24.11 9.40
N LYS A 195 -10.49 23.66 9.05
CA LYS A 195 -11.65 23.80 9.93
C LYS A 195 -11.49 22.90 11.16
N GLU A 196 -11.24 21.61 10.94
CA GLU A 196 -11.21 20.62 12.01
C GLU A 196 -9.96 20.74 12.89
N SER A 197 -8.85 21.30 12.41
CA SER A 197 -7.65 21.55 13.22
C SER A 197 -7.87 22.56 14.35
N SER A 198 -8.98 23.32 14.33
CA SER A 198 -9.37 24.23 15.42
C SER A 198 -10.09 23.54 16.57
N VAL A 199 -10.62 22.32 16.35
CA VAL A 199 -11.46 21.59 17.31
C VAL A 199 -10.88 20.23 17.71
N SER A 200 -10.12 19.59 16.82
CA SER A 200 -9.54 18.26 17.04
C SER A 200 -8.04 18.35 17.21
N GLN A 201 -7.53 17.87 18.34
CA GLN A 201 -6.08 17.78 18.60
C GLN A 201 -5.38 16.85 17.59
N ASN A 202 -6.03 15.74 17.21
CA ASN A 202 -5.50 14.81 16.22
C ASN A 202 -5.30 15.47 14.85
N VAL A 203 -6.35 16.10 14.30
CA VAL A 203 -6.25 16.86 13.04
C VAL A 203 -5.23 18.00 13.15
N ASN A 204 -5.20 18.71 14.28
CA ASN A 204 -4.24 19.78 14.52
C ASN A 204 -2.78 19.29 14.45
N ALA A 205 -2.50 18.12 15.02
CA ALA A 205 -1.18 17.50 14.97
C ALA A 205 -0.75 17.22 13.52
N VAL A 206 -1.63 16.60 12.72
CA VAL A 206 -1.38 16.32 11.30
C VAL A 206 -1.10 17.62 10.52
N VAL A 207 -1.94 18.64 10.68
CA VAL A 207 -1.77 19.93 9.98
C VAL A 207 -0.47 20.62 10.39
N SER A 208 -0.15 20.62 11.69
CA SER A 208 1.05 21.27 12.21
C SER A 208 2.33 20.62 11.68
N GLU A 209 2.40 19.29 11.65
CA GLU A 209 3.56 18.58 11.09
C GLU A 209 3.67 18.77 9.58
N TYR A 210 2.54 18.75 8.85
CA TYR A 210 2.55 19.05 7.42
C TYR A 210 3.13 20.44 7.14
N GLN A 211 2.73 21.46 7.90
CA GLN A 211 3.22 22.83 7.74
C GLN A 211 4.73 22.95 8.04
N LYS A 212 5.23 22.24 9.06
CA LYS A 212 6.68 22.19 9.37
C LYS A 212 7.48 21.63 8.20
N VAL A 213 7.03 20.52 7.62
CA VAL A 213 7.68 19.87 6.47
C VAL A 213 7.66 20.77 5.24
N GLU A 214 6.52 21.38 4.93
CA GLU A 214 6.40 22.32 3.80
C GLU A 214 7.30 23.55 3.97
N GLN A 215 7.40 24.10 5.18
CA GLN A 215 8.30 25.21 5.44
C GLN A 215 9.77 24.80 5.28
N ALA A 216 10.14 23.62 5.76
CA ALA A 216 11.49 23.08 5.59
C ALA A 216 11.85 22.88 4.10
N ARG A 217 10.91 22.35 3.29
CA ARG A 217 11.06 22.19 1.84
C ARG A 217 11.29 23.53 1.13
N LYS A 218 10.49 24.56 1.46
CA LYS A 218 10.64 25.91 0.91
C LYS A 218 11.99 26.53 1.27
N ASN A 219 12.40 26.40 2.54
CA ASN A 219 13.70 26.91 2.99
C ASN A 219 14.86 26.22 2.27
N HIS A 220 14.76 24.90 2.04
CA HIS A 220 15.76 24.17 1.30
C HIS A 220 15.85 24.65 -0.16
N GLN A 221 14.71 24.77 -0.85
CA GLN A 221 14.67 25.25 -2.24
C GLN A 221 15.23 26.68 -2.40
N ALA A 222 14.96 27.57 -1.46
CA ALA A 222 15.51 28.93 -1.46
C ALA A 222 17.04 28.98 -1.31
N ASN A 223 17.64 27.93 -0.74
CA ASN A 223 19.08 27.83 -0.47
C ASN A 223 19.84 27.05 -1.56
N ILE A 224 19.16 26.49 -2.57
CA ILE A 224 19.82 25.84 -3.70
C ILE A 224 20.24 26.91 -4.70
N SER A 225 21.53 27.23 -4.73
CA SER A 225 22.11 28.04 -5.81
C SER A 225 21.94 27.31 -7.15
N PRO A 226 21.57 28.01 -8.25
CA PRO A 226 21.43 27.38 -9.55
C PRO A 226 22.75 26.74 -9.97
N ILE A 227 22.71 25.43 -10.23
CA ILE A 227 23.85 24.70 -10.79
C ILE A 227 23.94 25.11 -12.27
N THR A 228 24.85 26.02 -12.59
CA THR A 228 25.18 26.32 -13.99
C THR A 228 26.05 25.18 -14.52
N LEU A 229 25.44 24.23 -15.22
CA LEU A 229 26.20 23.27 -16.01
C LEU A 229 26.91 24.03 -17.14
N LYS A 230 28.24 24.11 -17.08
CA LYS A 230 29.05 24.56 -18.22
C LYS A 230 29.14 23.40 -19.21
N PHE A 231 28.48 23.56 -20.35
CA PHE A 231 28.69 22.73 -21.53
C PHE A 231 29.86 23.26 -22.34
#